data_AF-A0A1Q9W8J1-F1
#
_entry.id   AF-A0A1Q9W8J1-F1
#
_cell.length_a   1.000
_cell.length_b   1.000
_cell.length_c   1.000
_cell.angle_alpha   90.00
_cell.angle_beta   90.00
_cell.angle_gamma   90.00
#
_symmetry.space_group_name_H-M   'P 1'
#
loop_
_entity.id
_entity.type
_entity.pdbx_description
1 polymer ?
#
loop_
_entity_poly.entity_id
_entity_poly.type
_entity_poly.pdbx_seq_one_letter_code
_entity_poly.pdbx_strand_id
1 'polypeptide(L)'
;MRTVTQRDVLPERLYRPFAVPDRLDELQGPATGSVELPNRIAWRGRNAFDLDIQADAVAAYSAVLANGTEADVRRWVNADLVRAVFPQVRIPRLVRQEWERLLYPIPV
;
A
#
# COMPACT_ATOMS: atom_id res chain seq x y z
N MET A 1 18.49 -0.83 -6.54
CA MET A 1 17.94 -2.15 -6.90
C MET A 1 18.32 -3.15 -5.82
N ARG A 2 17.52 -3.23 -4.74
CA ARG A 2 17.68 -4.26 -3.71
C ARG A 2 16.46 -5.17 -3.78
N THR A 3 16.60 -6.28 -4.50
CA THR A 3 15.63 -7.36 -4.46
C THR A 3 15.76 -8.04 -3.09
N VAL A 4 14.94 -7.65 -2.10
CA VAL A 4 14.82 -8.39 -0.85
C VAL A 4 14.17 -9.73 -1.19
N THR A 5 15.02 -10.71 -1.49
CA THR A 5 14.58 -12.07 -1.79
C THR A 5 14.39 -12.80 -0.47
N GLN A 6 13.25 -12.57 0.18
CA GLN A 6 12.83 -13.30 1.38
C GLN A 6 12.32 -14.70 0.99
N ARG A 7 13.21 -15.58 0.52
CA ARG A 7 12.89 -16.91 -0.02
C ARG A 7 12.83 -18.06 1.00
N ASP A 8 13.24 -17.87 2.25
CA ASP A 8 13.61 -19.01 3.11
C ASP A 8 12.64 -19.40 4.25
N VAL A 9 11.37 -18.97 4.23
CA VAL A 9 10.47 -19.32 5.37
C VAL A 9 9.14 -19.99 4.98
N LEU A 10 8.62 -19.88 3.76
CA LEU A 10 7.32 -20.51 3.38
C LEU A 10 7.26 -20.87 1.88
N PRO A 11 6.52 -21.93 1.49
CA PRO A 11 6.41 -22.37 0.09
C PRO A 11 5.80 -21.30 -0.83
N GLU A 12 6.27 -21.26 -2.09
CA GLU A 12 6.04 -20.21 -3.10
C GLU A 12 4.56 -19.86 -3.37
N ARG A 13 3.63 -20.76 -3.06
CA ARG A 13 2.17 -20.54 -3.23
C ARG A 13 1.52 -19.67 -2.14
N LEU A 14 2.23 -19.38 -1.05
CA LEU A 14 1.74 -18.59 0.08
C LEU A 14 2.32 -17.16 0.13
N TYR A 15 3.33 -16.86 -0.71
CA TYR A 15 3.81 -15.50 -0.92
C TYR A 15 3.02 -14.86 -2.04
N ARG A 16 1.94 -14.15 -1.71
CA ARG A 16 1.49 -13.10 -2.61
C ARG A 16 2.54 -11.98 -2.49
N PRO A 17 3.32 -11.65 -3.55
CA PRO A 17 4.31 -10.60 -3.44
C PRO A 17 3.58 -9.30 -3.10
N PHE A 18 3.85 -8.78 -1.90
CA PHE A 18 3.34 -7.47 -1.49
C PHE A 18 4.27 -6.41 -2.05
N ALA A 19 3.70 -5.37 -2.64
CA ALA A 19 4.48 -4.33 -3.29
C ALA A 19 4.88 -3.24 -2.28
N VAL A 20 6.18 -3.00 -2.19
CA VAL A 20 6.77 -1.87 -1.47
C VAL A 20 7.71 -1.19 -2.45
N PRO A 21 7.53 0.11 -2.77
CA PRO A 21 8.45 0.81 -3.64
C PRO A 21 9.81 1.00 -2.94
N ASP A 22 10.87 1.18 -3.74
CA ASP A 22 12.22 1.45 -3.19
C ASP A 22 12.26 2.82 -2.49
N ARG A 23 11.40 3.75 -2.90
CA ARG A 23 11.39 5.15 -2.44
C ARG A 23 9.98 5.75 -2.44
N LEU A 24 9.74 6.70 -1.53
CA LEU A 24 8.44 7.40 -1.41
C LEU A 24 8.13 8.33 -2.58
N ASP A 25 9.14 8.86 -3.28
CA ASP A 25 8.98 9.74 -4.46
C ASP A 25 8.40 9.00 -5.69
N GLU A 26 8.33 7.66 -5.64
CA GLU A 26 7.66 6.85 -6.66
C GLU A 26 6.13 6.78 -6.48
N LEU A 27 5.60 7.27 -5.35
CA LEU A 27 4.18 7.27 -5.01
C LEU A 27 3.48 8.49 -5.62
N GLN A 28 2.86 8.30 -6.79
CA GLN A 28 2.27 9.35 -7.62
C GLN A 28 0.74 9.38 -7.57
N GLY A 29 0.15 8.70 -6.58
CA GLY A 29 -1.29 8.65 -6.41
C GLY A 29 -1.89 10.01 -6.00
N PRO A 30 -3.20 10.18 -6.20
CA PRO A 30 -3.92 11.36 -5.74
C PRO A 30 -3.94 11.42 -4.20
N ALA A 31 -3.91 12.64 -3.66
CA ALA A 31 -4.02 12.89 -2.23
C ALA A 31 -5.46 13.20 -1.77
N THR A 32 -6.33 13.61 -2.70
CA THR A 32 -7.69 14.10 -2.45
C THR A 32 -8.65 13.63 -3.55
N GLY A 33 -9.95 13.82 -3.32
CA GLY A 33 -11.00 13.48 -4.27
C GLY A 33 -11.29 11.99 -4.40
N SER A 34 -12.21 11.67 -5.30
CA SER A 34 -12.67 10.29 -5.49
C SER A 34 -11.73 9.47 -6.38
N VAL A 35 -11.44 8.23 -5.95
CA VAL A 35 -10.68 7.24 -6.71
C VAL A 35 -11.51 5.98 -6.94
N GLU A 36 -11.37 5.40 -8.12
CA GLU A 36 -11.97 4.11 -8.48
C GLU A 36 -10.88 3.04 -8.62
N LEU A 37 -10.85 2.11 -7.67
CA LEU A 37 -9.89 1.01 -7.66
C LEU A 37 -10.39 -0.14 -8.55
N PRO A 38 -9.52 -0.84 -9.29
CA PRO A 38 -9.91 -2.07 -9.98
C PRO A 38 -10.51 -3.10 -9.02
N ASN A 39 -11.54 -3.83 -9.46
CA ASN A 39 -12.22 -4.87 -8.66
C ASN A 39 -11.30 -5.99 -8.16
N ARG A 40 -10.15 -6.20 -8.80
CA ARG A 40 -9.13 -7.16 -8.33
C ARG A 40 -8.38 -6.69 -7.07
N ILE A 41 -8.40 -5.38 -6.81
CA ILE A 41 -7.74 -4.73 -5.67
C ILE A 41 -8.76 -4.44 -4.58
N ALA A 42 -9.91 -3.88 -4.98
CA ALA A 42 -10.99 -3.52 -4.08
C ALA A 42 -11.69 -4.75 -3.48
N TRP A 43 -12.35 -4.55 -2.33
CA TRP A 43 -13.20 -5.58 -1.75
C TRP A 43 -14.57 -5.62 -2.43
N ARG A 44 -15.19 -6.81 -2.42
CA ARG A 44 -16.42 -7.14 -3.14
C ARG A 44 -17.48 -6.01 -3.08
N GLY A 45 -17.77 -5.40 -4.22
CA GLY A 45 -18.91 -4.50 -4.44
C GLY A 45 -18.66 -3.02 -4.19
N ARG A 46 -17.52 -2.64 -3.58
CA ARG A 46 -17.15 -1.23 -3.38
C ARG A 46 -15.79 -0.94 -3.99
N ASN A 47 -15.78 -0.18 -5.08
CA ASN A 47 -14.56 0.21 -5.79
C ASN A 47 -14.28 1.71 -5.77
N ALA A 48 -15.25 2.56 -5.40
CA ALA A 48 -15.09 3.99 -5.25
C ALA A 48 -14.82 4.40 -3.79
N PHE A 49 -13.85 5.28 -3.61
CA PHE A 49 -13.41 5.80 -2.31
C PHE A 49 -13.15 7.30 -2.42
N ASP A 50 -13.62 8.08 -1.45
CA ASP A 50 -13.31 9.51 -1.37
C ASP A 50 -12.11 9.75 -0.44
N LEU A 51 -10.98 10.19 -1.00
CA LEU A 51 -9.75 10.41 -0.23
C LEU A 51 -9.83 11.60 0.73
N ASP A 52 -10.81 12.50 0.56
CA ASP A 52 -11.08 13.58 1.52
C ASP A 52 -11.77 13.04 2.80
N ILE A 53 -12.25 11.79 2.78
CA ILE A 53 -12.81 11.10 3.94
C ILE A 53 -11.76 10.12 4.49
N GLN A 54 -11.29 10.36 5.72
CA GLN A 54 -10.23 9.55 6.35
C GLN A 54 -10.54 8.04 6.35
N ALA A 55 -11.79 7.64 6.63
CA ALA A 55 -12.18 6.24 6.64
C ALA A 55 -12.06 5.58 5.25
N ASP A 56 -12.34 6.35 4.20
CA ASP A 56 -12.25 5.91 2.81
C ASP A 56 -10.79 5.86 2.33
N ALA A 57 -9.97 6.85 2.68
CA ALA A 57 -8.53 6.81 2.45
C ALA A 57 -7.88 5.58 3.11
N VAL A 58 -8.22 5.29 4.38
CA VAL A 58 -7.76 4.10 5.10
C VAL A 58 -8.20 2.81 4.40
N ALA A 59 -9.46 2.74 3.94
CA ALA A 59 -9.99 1.56 3.26
C ALA A 59 -9.32 1.34 1.89
N ALA A 60 -9.20 2.41 1.09
CA ALA A 60 -8.54 2.39 -0.21
C ALA A 60 -7.09 1.92 -0.08
N TYR A 61 -6.32 2.51 0.84
CA TYR A 61 -4.92 2.15 1.01
C TYR A 61 -4.75 0.76 1.61
N SER A 62 -5.63 0.32 2.51
CA SER A 62 -5.64 -1.09 2.97
C SER A 62 -5.83 -2.06 1.81
N ALA A 63 -6.74 -1.74 0.88
CA ALA A 63 -6.98 -2.57 -0.30
C ALA A 63 -5.77 -2.59 -1.26
N VAL A 64 -5.21 -1.42 -1.57
CA VAL A 64 -4.04 -1.29 -2.48
C VAL A 64 -2.80 -1.95 -1.89
N LEU A 65 -2.48 -1.70 -0.62
CA LEU A 65 -1.27 -2.25 0.00
C LEU A 65 -1.35 -3.77 0.24
N ALA A 66 -2.56 -4.31 0.43
CA ALA A 66 -2.74 -5.75 0.64
C ALA A 66 -2.88 -6.55 -0.67
N ASN A 67 -3.44 -5.95 -1.74
CA ASN A 67 -3.82 -6.68 -2.96
C ASN A 67 -3.22 -6.12 -4.25
N GLY A 68 -2.60 -4.94 -4.21
CA GLY A 68 -2.05 -4.26 -5.37
C GLY A 68 -0.68 -4.80 -5.79
N THR A 69 -0.37 -4.60 -7.07
CA THR A 69 0.99 -4.72 -7.63
C THR A 69 1.79 -3.44 -7.36
N GLU A 70 3.08 -3.45 -7.66
CA GLU A 70 3.93 -2.25 -7.58
C GLU A 70 3.40 -1.09 -8.43
N ALA A 71 2.93 -1.39 -9.64
CA ALA A 71 2.31 -0.39 -10.50
C ALA A 71 1.03 0.18 -9.89
N ASP A 72 0.24 -0.63 -9.19
CA ASP A 72 -0.97 -0.17 -8.50
C ASP A 72 -0.64 0.73 -7.31
N VAL A 73 0.35 0.34 -6.51
CA VAL A 73 0.84 1.13 -5.38
C VAL A 73 1.31 2.51 -5.88
N ARG A 74 2.18 2.55 -6.90
CA ARG A 74 2.66 3.82 -7.46
C ARG A 74 1.55 4.69 -8.04
N ARG A 75 0.50 4.07 -8.60
CA ARG A 75 -0.63 4.76 -9.23
C ARG A 75 -1.64 5.31 -8.23
N TRP A 76 -1.89 4.61 -7.12
CA TRP A 76 -3.03 4.90 -6.24
C TRP A 76 -2.62 5.40 -4.86
N VAL A 77 -1.36 5.25 -4.46
CA VAL A 77 -0.87 5.70 -3.15
C VAL A 77 -0.13 7.00 -3.31
N ASN A 78 -0.44 7.97 -2.45
CA ASN A 78 0.27 9.23 -2.31
C ASN A 78 1.16 9.19 -1.06
N ALA A 79 2.38 9.70 -1.16
CA ALA A 79 3.38 9.64 -0.08
C ALA A 79 2.95 10.35 1.22
N ASP A 80 2.33 11.53 1.12
CA ASP A 80 1.94 12.32 2.28
C ASP A 80 0.67 11.76 2.92
N LEU A 81 -0.33 11.44 2.09
CA LEU A 81 -1.57 10.85 2.57
C LEU A 81 -1.31 9.49 3.24
N VAL A 82 -0.46 8.64 2.65
CA VAL A 82 -0.20 7.31 3.23
C VAL A 82 0.45 7.49 4.57
N ARG A 83 1.45 8.38 4.70
CA ARG A 83 2.10 8.68 5.98
C ARG A 83 1.11 9.12 7.06
N ALA A 84 0.12 9.94 6.69
CA ALA A 84 -0.91 10.42 7.61
C ALA A 84 -1.86 9.31 8.08
N VAL A 85 -2.31 8.43 7.17
CA VAL A 85 -3.33 7.40 7.49
C VAL A 85 -2.76 6.03 7.85
N PHE A 86 -1.47 5.79 7.61
CA PHE A 86 -0.80 4.50 7.79
C PHE A 86 -1.00 3.84 9.16
N PRO A 87 -1.04 4.57 10.30
CA PRO A 87 -1.33 3.97 11.60
C PRO A 87 -2.69 3.24 11.66
N GLN A 88 -3.65 3.60 10.80
CA GLN A 88 -5.00 3.03 10.76
C GLN A 88 -5.18 1.97 9.67
N VAL A 89 -4.25 1.88 8.72
CA VAL A 89 -4.29 0.94 7.59
C VAL A 89 -4.22 -0.51 8.08
N ARG A 90 -5.10 -1.38 7.59
CA ARG A 90 -5.17 -2.79 8.01
C ARG A 90 -4.53 -3.68 6.95
N ILE A 91 -3.29 -4.08 7.19
CA ILE A 91 -2.48 -4.93 6.29
C ILE A 91 -1.74 -6.04 7.07
N PRO A 92 -1.31 -7.12 6.40
CA PRO A 92 -0.54 -8.18 7.06
C PRO A 92 0.74 -7.66 7.71
N ARG A 93 1.16 -8.27 8.82
CA ARG A 93 2.28 -7.80 9.65
C ARG A 93 3.59 -7.61 8.87
N LEU A 94 3.91 -8.53 7.96
CA LEU A 94 5.13 -8.43 7.15
C LEU A 94 5.09 -7.22 6.21
N VAL A 95 3.96 -6.94 5.56
CA VAL A 95 3.78 -5.76 4.70
C VAL A 95 3.93 -4.49 5.52
N ARG A 96 3.32 -4.46 6.72
CA ARG A 96 3.40 -3.33 7.64
C ARG A 96 4.85 -3.01 7.99
N GLN A 97 5.66 -4.00 8.34
CA GLN A 97 7.06 -3.79 8.72
C GLN A 97 7.91 -3.15 7.61
N GLU A 98 7.74 -3.60 6.36
CA GLU A 98 8.49 -3.02 5.25
C GLU A 98 8.05 -1.59 4.91
N TRP A 99 6.74 -1.31 5.00
CA TRP A 99 6.23 0.06 4.84
C TRP A 99 6.64 0.99 5.98
N GLU A 100 6.72 0.51 7.23
CA GLU A 100 7.18 1.31 8.37
C GLU A 100 8.64 1.75 8.20
N ARG A 101 9.51 0.86 7.69
CA ARG A 101 10.90 1.20 7.38
C ARG A 101 11.01 2.28 6.31
N LEU A 102 10.12 2.25 5.32
CA LEU A 102 10.08 3.25 4.25
C LEU A 102 9.52 4.59 4.75
N LEU A 103 8.48 4.58 5.58
CA LEU A 103 7.80 5.79 6.06
C LEU A 103 8.52 6.48 7.21
N TYR A 104 9.13 5.70 8.10
CA TYR A 104 9.77 6.15 9.32
C TYR A 104 11.22 5.64 9.36
N PRO A 105 12.09 6.13 8.45
CA PRO A 105 13.49 5.74 8.47
C PRO A 105 14.10 6.20 9.80
N ILE A 106 14.76 5.28 10.51
CA ILE A 106 15.52 5.62 11.71
C ILE A 106 16.65 6.56 11.27
N PRO A 107 16.76 7.77 11.83
CA PRO A 107 17.91 8.63 11.56
C PRO A 107 19.18 7.93 12.06
N VAL A 108 20.18 7.81 11.17
CA VAL A 108 21.52 7.29 11.49
C VAL A 108 22.35 8.30 12.25
#